data_AF-A0A948PNX5-F1
#
_entry.id   AF-A0A948PNX5-F1
#
_cell.length_a   1.000
_cell.length_b   1.000
_cell.length_c   1.000
_cell.angle_alpha   90.00
_cell.angle_beta   90.00
_cell.angle_gamma   90.00
#
_symmetry.space_group_name_H-M   'P 1'
#
loop_
_entity.id
_entity.type
_entity.pdbx_description
1 polymer ?
#
loop_
_entity_poly.entity_id
_entity_poly.type
_entity_poly.pdbx_seq_one_letter_code
_entity_poly.pdbx_strand_id
1 'polypeptide(L)'
;MQISLLCGITFLGLAAVISCSPSGRIGIPSRDRIQIIPKPQHLVQREGRFTITGQTAMEIEGDYHSVMPSAGFLAETIQKATGIALTFSNVQGRRAKRVIHLTLDDT
;
A
#
# COMPACT_ATOMS: atom_id res chain seq x y z
N MET A 1 -60.42 -2.62 1.64
CA MET A 1 -59.08 -1.98 1.51
C MET A 1 -58.50 -1.85 2.91
N GLN A 2 -57.22 -2.25 3.06
CA GLN A 2 -56.30 -2.05 4.21
C GLN A 2 -56.70 -2.76 5.51
N ILE A 3 -56.23 -3.98 5.80
CA ILE A 3 -54.85 -4.46 6.12
C ILE A 3 -54.37 -3.94 7.49
N SER A 4 -54.76 -4.72 8.50
CA SER A 4 -54.05 -5.16 9.70
C SER A 4 -52.76 -4.44 10.07
N LEU A 5 -52.91 -3.58 11.08
CA LEU A 5 -51.85 -2.99 11.90
C LEU A 5 -51.29 -4.05 12.86
N LEU A 6 -50.41 -4.94 12.40
CA LEU A 6 -49.75 -5.95 13.25
C LEU A 6 -48.43 -6.41 12.62
N CYS A 7 -47.35 -5.71 12.96
CA CYS A 7 -45.94 -6.15 12.89
C CYS A 7 -45.09 -4.93 13.33
N GLY A 8 -45.10 -4.50 14.59
CA GLY A 8 -44.89 -5.38 15.73
C GLY A 8 -43.47 -5.93 15.73
N ILE A 9 -42.47 -5.05 15.57
CA ILE A 9 -41.12 -5.17 16.16
C ILE A 9 -40.54 -6.59 15.99
N THR A 10 -40.33 -7.02 14.75
CA THR A 10 -39.55 -8.23 14.47
C THR A 10 -38.07 -7.88 14.60
N PHE A 11 -37.52 -8.31 15.72
CA PHE A 11 -36.12 -8.75 15.84
C PHE A 11 -35.06 -7.71 15.47
N LEU A 12 -34.92 -6.74 16.38
CA LEU A 12 -33.62 -6.51 16.99
C LEU A 12 -33.00 -7.87 17.35
N GLY A 13 -32.09 -8.38 16.53
CA GLY A 13 -31.48 -9.67 16.81
C GLY A 13 -30.56 -10.14 15.71
N LEU A 14 -29.26 -10.07 16.02
CA LEU A 14 -28.28 -11.02 15.52
C LEU A 14 -27.83 -10.87 14.05
N ALA A 15 -27.06 -9.81 13.77
CA ALA A 15 -25.95 -9.91 12.82
C ALA A 15 -24.82 -8.93 13.17
N ALA A 16 -24.44 -8.90 14.45
CA ALA A 16 -23.09 -8.48 14.80
C ALA A 16 -22.15 -9.59 14.29
N VAL A 17 -21.82 -9.54 13.00
CA VAL A 17 -20.75 -10.35 12.41
C VAL A 17 -19.43 -9.73 12.87
N ILE A 18 -19.17 -9.80 14.17
CA ILE A 18 -17.84 -9.63 14.74
C ILE A 18 -17.10 -10.90 14.35
N SER A 19 -16.72 -10.99 13.07
CA SER A 19 -15.70 -11.92 12.63
C SER A 19 -14.37 -11.37 13.16
N CYS A 20 -14.10 -11.67 14.43
CA CYS A 20 -12.74 -11.80 14.92
C CYS A 20 -12.10 -12.93 14.11
N SER A 21 -11.60 -12.60 12.92
CA SER A 21 -10.68 -13.49 12.24
C SER A 21 -9.52 -13.73 13.21
N PRO A 22 -9.14 -14.99 13.45
CA PRO A 22 -8.06 -15.30 14.36
C PRO A 22 -6.85 -14.49 13.88
N SER A 23 -6.15 -13.89 14.85
CA SER A 23 -4.82 -13.34 14.65
C SER A 23 -3.92 -14.48 14.20
N GLY A 24 -4.02 -14.81 12.92
CA GLY A 24 -3.06 -15.61 12.21
C GLY A 24 -1.77 -14.86 12.45
N ARG A 25 -0.89 -15.47 13.24
CA ARG A 25 0.50 -15.11 13.28
C ARG A 25 0.93 -15.11 11.82
N ILE A 26 0.99 -13.91 11.22
CA ILE A 26 1.66 -13.71 9.96
C ILE A 26 3.09 -14.04 10.32
N GLY A 27 3.47 -15.30 10.12
CA GLY A 27 4.82 -15.75 10.22
C GLY A 27 5.61 -14.77 9.39
N ILE A 28 6.48 -14.01 10.04
CA ILE A 28 7.38 -13.08 9.37
C ILE A 28 8.11 -13.96 8.34
N PRO A 29 7.87 -13.77 7.02
CA PRO A 29 8.52 -14.61 6.03
C PRO A 29 10.03 -14.50 6.27
N SER A 30 10.70 -15.65 6.33
CA SER A 30 12.16 -15.73 6.50
C SER A 30 12.81 -14.74 5.51
N ARG A 31 13.79 -14.00 6.00
CA ARG A 31 14.49 -12.91 5.30
C ARG A 31 15.28 -13.38 4.05
N ASP A 32 15.22 -14.67 3.70
CA ASP A 32 16.23 -15.33 2.87
C ASP A 32 15.89 -15.54 1.39
N ARG A 33 14.78 -15.00 0.84
CA ARG A 33 14.45 -15.28 -0.58
C ARG A 33 13.91 -14.10 -1.38
N ILE A 34 14.52 -12.93 -1.27
CA ILE A 34 14.33 -11.91 -2.32
C ILE A 34 15.19 -12.33 -3.53
N GLN A 35 14.58 -13.04 -4.48
CA GLN A 35 15.22 -13.41 -5.75
C GLN A 35 15.05 -12.27 -6.75
N ILE A 36 16.06 -11.40 -6.85
CA ILE A 36 16.15 -10.37 -7.88
C ILE A 36 17.11 -10.87 -8.96
N ILE A 37 16.67 -10.84 -10.23
CA ILE A 37 17.44 -11.26 -11.39
C ILE A 37 17.47 -10.09 -12.40
N PRO A 38 18.65 -9.58 -12.80
CA PRO A 38 19.97 -9.96 -12.32
C PRO A 38 20.21 -9.54 -10.86
N LYS A 39 21.09 -10.25 -10.15
CA LYS A 39 21.40 -9.94 -8.75
C LYS A 39 22.14 -8.59 -8.69
N PRO A 40 21.73 -7.65 -7.81
CA PRO A 40 22.47 -6.41 -7.60
C PRO A 40 23.92 -6.70 -7.15
N GLN A 41 24.88 -5.99 -7.73
CA GLN A 41 26.31 -6.17 -7.42
C GLN A 41 26.65 -5.81 -5.96
N HIS A 42 25.96 -4.81 -5.42
CA HIS A 42 26.21 -4.26 -4.08
C HIS A 42 24.93 -4.27 -3.22
N LEU A 43 24.47 -5.47 -2.82
CA LEU A 43 23.37 -5.61 -1.87
C LEU A 43 23.91 -5.62 -0.43
N VAL A 44 23.68 -4.52 0.30
CA VAL A 44 24.00 -4.43 1.74
C VAL A 44 22.72 -4.64 2.55
N GLN A 45 22.61 -5.77 3.24
CA GLN A 45 21.48 -6.02 4.14
C GLN A 45 21.66 -5.25 5.45
N ARG A 46 20.61 -4.53 5.87
CA ARG A 46 20.54 -3.81 7.15
C ARG A 46 19.26 -4.20 7.89
N GLU A 47 19.25 -3.96 9.20
CA GLU A 47 18.03 -4.12 9.98
C GLU A 47 16.99 -3.08 9.59
N GLY A 48 15.71 -3.48 9.65
CA GLY A 48 14.60 -2.66 9.20
C GLY A 48 13.63 -3.43 8.31
N ARG A 49 12.45 -2.82 8.11
CA ARG A 49 11.43 -3.23 7.16
C ARG A 49 10.72 -1.99 6.65
N PHE A 50 10.62 -1.89 5.33
CA PHE A 50 9.75 -0.92 4.68
C PHE A 50 8.45 -1.61 4.27
N THR A 51 7.31 -1.07 4.69
CA THR A 51 5.99 -1.62 4.36
C THR A 51 5.24 -0.61 3.49
N ILE A 52 4.84 -1.05 2.30
CA ILE A 52 3.98 -0.28 1.41
C ILE A 52 2.55 -0.39 1.92
N THR A 53 1.88 0.75 2.11
CA THR A 53 0.47 0.82 2.53
C THR A 53 -0.26 1.89 1.70
N GLY A 54 -1.58 2.03 1.83
CA GLY A 54 -2.33 3.11 1.17
C GLY A 54 -1.98 4.55 1.61
N GLN A 55 -1.00 4.71 2.51
CA GLN A 55 -0.46 6.00 2.94
C GLN A 55 0.93 6.26 2.35
N THR A 56 1.47 5.29 1.59
CA THR A 56 2.77 5.43 0.93
C THR A 56 2.60 6.38 -0.25
N ALA A 57 3.46 7.40 -0.29
CA ALA A 57 3.53 8.33 -1.39
C ALA A 57 4.74 8.04 -2.29
N MET A 58 4.62 8.41 -3.55
CA MET A 58 5.72 8.50 -4.49
C MET A 58 6.14 9.98 -4.58
N GLU A 59 7.40 10.25 -4.29
CA GLU A 59 7.99 11.59 -4.35
C GLU A 59 9.00 11.60 -5.48
N ILE A 60 8.89 12.61 -6.35
CA ILE A 60 9.79 12.79 -7.48
C ILE A 60 10.71 13.95 -7.14
N GLU A 61 12.01 13.68 -7.11
CA GLU A 61 13.05 14.66 -6.84
C GLU A 61 13.83 14.93 -8.12
N GLY A 62 13.95 16.22 -8.49
CA GLY A 62 14.59 16.65 -9.74
C GLY A 62 13.58 16.97 -10.84
N ASP A 63 13.91 16.64 -12.08
CA ASP A 63 13.04 16.91 -13.23
C ASP A 63 11.78 16.02 -13.19
N TYR A 64 10.71 16.60 -12.65
CA TYR A 64 9.40 15.97 -12.56
C TYR A 64 8.89 15.46 -13.90
N HIS A 65 9.11 16.20 -15.00
CA HIS A 65 8.57 15.84 -16.30
C HIS A 65 9.26 14.61 -16.88
N SER A 66 10.57 14.49 -16.70
CA SER A 66 11.36 13.36 -17.17
C SER A 66 11.15 12.09 -16.33
N VAL A 67 10.94 12.23 -15.01
CA VAL A 67 10.80 11.08 -14.10
C VAL A 67 9.35 10.58 -14.00
N MET A 68 8.35 11.44 -14.20
CA MET A 68 6.94 11.09 -14.02
C MET A 68 6.48 9.86 -14.83
N PRO A 69 6.86 9.66 -16.11
CA PRO A 69 6.46 8.46 -16.85
C PRO A 69 6.90 7.15 -16.15
N SER A 70 8.14 7.09 -15.67
CA SER A 70 8.67 5.93 -14.95
C SER A 70 8.02 5.76 -13.58
N ALA A 71 7.77 6.88 -12.89
CA ALA A 71 7.07 6.91 -11.61
C ALA A 71 5.63 6.38 -11.76
N GLY A 72 4.91 6.81 -12.79
CA GLY A 72 3.58 6.32 -13.17
C GLY A 72 3.57 4.82 -13.42
N PHE A 73 4.51 4.32 -14.23
CA PHE A 73 4.63 2.90 -14.52
C PHE A 73 4.89 2.06 -13.26
N LEU A 74 5.76 2.52 -12.36
CA LEU A 74 6.05 1.83 -11.10
C LEU A 74 4.81 1.82 -10.19
N ALA A 75 4.11 2.94 -10.06
CA ALA A 75 2.90 3.03 -9.25
C ALA A 75 1.80 2.08 -9.76
N GLU A 76 1.59 2.03 -11.08
CA GLU A 76 0.64 1.10 -11.69
C GLU A 76 1.04 -0.36 -11.46
N THR A 77 2.32 -0.67 -11.58
CA THR A 77 2.85 -2.03 -11.33
C THR A 77 2.61 -2.47 -9.88
N ILE A 78 2.90 -1.58 -8.92
CA ILE A 78 2.65 -1.84 -7.49
C ILE A 78 1.15 -2.03 -7.25
N GLN A 79 0.29 -1.19 -7.83
CA GLN A 79 -1.16 -1.30 -7.68
C GLN A 79 -1.67 -2.63 -8.24
N LYS A 80 -1.23 -3.05 -9.43
CA LYS A 80 -1.62 -4.34 -10.02
C LYS A 80 -1.18 -5.53 -9.17
N ALA A 81 0.02 -5.48 -8.59
CA ALA A 81 0.57 -6.58 -7.80
C ALA A 81 0.00 -6.65 -6.37
N THR A 82 -0.40 -5.52 -5.78
CA THR A 82 -0.72 -5.43 -4.35
C THR A 82 -2.13 -4.92 -4.04
N GLY A 83 -2.82 -4.35 -5.01
CA GLY A 83 -4.08 -3.62 -4.83
C GLY A 83 -3.92 -2.24 -4.18
N ILE A 84 -2.70 -1.81 -3.86
CA ILE A 84 -2.43 -0.54 -3.17
C ILE A 84 -2.16 0.55 -4.21
N ALA A 85 -3.00 1.58 -4.25
CA ALA A 85 -2.76 2.78 -5.02
C ALA A 85 -1.80 3.72 -4.27
N LEU A 86 -0.73 4.15 -4.94
CA LEU A 86 0.21 5.14 -4.42
C LEU A 86 -0.25 6.55 -4.82
N THR A 87 -0.02 7.51 -3.94
CA THR A 87 -0.28 8.93 -4.23
C THR A 87 1.00 9.62 -4.67
N PHE A 88 0.92 10.51 -5.65
CA PHE A 88 2.05 11.34 -6.03
C PHE A 88 2.07 12.60 -5.17
N SER A 89 3.20 12.86 -4.53
CA SER A 89 3.43 14.07 -3.75
C SER A 89 4.49 14.92 -4.44
N ASN A 90 4.16 16.18 -4.70
CA ASN A 90 5.10 17.19 -5.19
C ASN A 90 5.57 18.12 -4.04
N VAL A 91 5.40 17.69 -2.79
CA VAL A 91 5.51 18.61 -1.65
C VAL A 91 6.95 18.69 -1.15
N GLN A 92 7.69 19.66 -1.67
CA GLN A 92 8.79 20.30 -0.94
C GLN A 92 8.25 20.81 0.41
N GLY A 93 8.43 20.04 1.48
CA GLY A 93 8.18 20.52 2.86
C GLY A 93 7.19 19.75 3.72
N ARG A 94 6.45 18.75 3.22
CA ARG A 94 5.74 17.77 4.06
C ARG A 94 6.22 16.37 3.72
N ARG A 95 7.26 15.94 4.45
CA ARG A 95 7.76 14.56 4.41
C ARG A 95 6.62 13.63 4.80
N ALA A 96 6.06 12.90 3.84
CA ALA A 96 5.20 11.77 4.17
C ALA A 96 6.04 10.76 4.98
N LYS A 97 5.44 10.11 5.98
CA LYS A 97 6.16 9.16 6.85
C LYS A 97 6.62 7.90 6.09
N ARG A 98 6.06 7.66 4.88
CA ARG A 98 6.34 6.50 4.02
C ARG A 98 6.42 6.98 2.58
N VAL A 99 7.63 7.05 2.05
CA VAL A 99 7.89 7.58 0.72
C VAL A 99 8.78 6.63 -0.07
N ILE A 100 8.46 6.47 -1.35
CA ILE A 100 9.36 5.92 -2.36
C ILE A 100 9.86 7.13 -3.17
N HIS A 101 11.15 7.42 -3.07
CA HIS A 101 11.78 8.53 -3.79
C HIS A 101 12.27 8.03 -5.15
N LEU A 102 11.92 8.75 -6.21
CA LEU A 102 12.49 8.57 -7.54
C LEU A 102 13.20 9.84 -7.95
N THR A 103 14.44 9.69 -8.34
CA THR A 103 15.28 10.78 -8.83
C THR A 103 16.03 10.30 -10.05
N LEU A 104 16.32 11.24 -10.95
CA LEU A 104 17.26 11.04 -12.04
C LEU A 104 18.55 11.75 -11.63
N ASP A 105 19.60 10.97 -11.41
CA ASP A 105 20.92 11.49 -11.08
C ASP A 105 21.74 11.55 -12.37
N ASP A 106 22.06 12.77 -12.80
CA ASP A 106 22.78 13.05 -14.06
C ASP A 106 24.31 13.13 -13.87
N THR A 107 24.84 12.69 -12.73
CA THR A 107 26.29 12.67 -12.45
C THR A 107 27.08 11.73 -13.34
#